data_AF-A0AAP4Y2N4-F1
#
_entry.id   AF-A0AAP4Y2N4-F1
#
_cell.length_a   1.000
_cell.length_b   1.000
_cell.length_c   1.000
_cell.angle_alpha   90.00
_cell.angle_beta   90.00
_cell.angle_gamma   90.00
#
_symmetry.space_group_name_H-M   'P 1'
#
loop_
_entity.id
_entity.type
_entity.pdbx_description
1 polymer ?
#
loop_
_entity_poly.entity_id
_entity_poly.type
_entity_poly.pdbx_seq_one_letter_code
_entity_poly.pdbx_strand_id
1 'polypeptide(L)'
;MEVFERVLRRAEAGLRVPEPRRSRILLEMASDLEDLYRSYRERGLDEEEARERAVRLLGASPEVLAELGRTHGSRMAGVLDRVAGAGAHRLESALVVLVAALAAAVGAYAVWRSPVAAEPSPWTWAVLALAGLGAGAGLAHGLALFVRPRRITAHPVASLRVLPGLAMACVTASALGGLVVLAGIADAAEHGRSGSAVLWHGIAQAAGLGTLGLTSALVLAGVWLLLRRRARAVERARAAVREALADGIGPPTGPARAGEPGTSTEGDIR
;
A
#
# COMPACT_ATOMS: atom_id res chain seq x y z
N MET A 1 12.94 -12.70 -25.24
CA MET A 1 11.62 -12.02 -25.15
C MET A 1 11.68 -10.49 -25.31
N GLU A 2 12.87 -9.86 -25.35
CA GLU A 2 13.07 -8.42 -25.68
C GLU A 2 12.28 -7.95 -26.92
N VAL A 3 12.10 -8.87 -27.85
CA VAL A 3 11.44 -8.75 -29.14
C VAL A 3 9.98 -8.24 -29.04
N PHE A 4 9.22 -8.68 -28.03
CA PHE A 4 7.81 -8.29 -27.81
C PHE A 4 7.63 -7.14 -26.83
N GLU A 5 8.69 -6.76 -26.15
CA GLU A 5 8.62 -5.79 -25.05
C GLU A 5 8.17 -4.39 -25.51
N ARG A 6 8.54 -3.99 -26.74
CA ARG A 6 8.06 -2.74 -27.35
C ARG A 6 6.55 -2.75 -27.55
N VAL A 7 5.98 -3.90 -27.92
CA VAL A 7 4.54 -4.08 -28.10
C VAL A 7 3.83 -4.08 -26.76
N LEU A 8 4.34 -4.83 -25.78
CA LEU A 8 3.78 -4.88 -24.43
C LEU A 8 3.83 -3.52 -23.71
N ARG A 9 4.89 -2.73 -23.89
CA ARG A 9 4.94 -1.35 -23.35
C ARG A 9 3.96 -0.41 -24.03
N ARG A 10 3.77 -0.53 -25.34
CA ARG A 10 2.74 0.23 -26.06
C ARG A 10 1.35 -0.18 -25.56
N ALA A 11 1.12 -1.47 -25.34
CA ALA A 11 -0.11 -1.98 -24.77
C ALA A 11 -0.34 -1.47 -23.33
N GLU A 12 0.68 -1.51 -22.47
CA GLU A 12 0.63 -0.99 -21.10
C GLU A 12 0.24 0.49 -21.07
N ALA A 13 0.80 1.30 -21.98
CA ALA A 13 0.48 2.71 -22.11
C ALA A 13 -0.98 2.96 -22.57
N GLY A 14 -1.54 2.07 -23.39
CA GLY A 14 -2.91 2.14 -23.90
C GLY A 14 -3.96 1.56 -22.94
N LEU A 15 -3.59 0.57 -22.12
CA LEU A 15 -4.48 -0.12 -21.19
C LEU A 15 -4.87 0.76 -20.00
N ARG A 16 -6.09 1.32 -20.04
CA ARG A 16 -6.69 2.11 -18.95
C ARG A 16 -7.36 1.23 -17.89
N VAL A 17 -6.66 0.22 -17.40
CA VAL A 17 -7.15 -0.73 -16.38
C VAL A 17 -6.35 -0.53 -15.08
N PRO A 18 -6.98 -0.51 -13.89
CA PRO A 18 -6.26 -0.40 -12.63
C PRO A 18 -5.50 -1.70 -12.29
N GLU A 19 -4.40 -1.57 -11.54
CA GLU A 19 -3.71 -2.74 -10.98
C GLU A 19 -4.57 -3.49 -9.96
N PRO A 20 -4.46 -4.84 -9.87
CA PRO A 20 -3.47 -5.72 -10.53
C PRO A 20 -3.90 -6.27 -11.89
N ARG A 21 -5.08 -5.89 -12.40
CA ARG A 21 -5.64 -6.47 -13.63
C ARG A 21 -4.82 -6.14 -14.86
N ARG A 22 -4.26 -4.93 -14.92
CA ARG A 22 -3.41 -4.54 -16.05
C ARG A 22 -2.18 -5.43 -16.14
N SER A 23 -1.48 -5.70 -15.04
CA SER A 23 -0.38 -6.68 -15.05
C SER A 23 -0.83 -8.06 -15.54
N ARG A 24 -2.00 -8.54 -15.10
CA ARG A 24 -2.54 -9.83 -15.54
C ARG A 24 -2.80 -9.87 -17.06
N ILE A 25 -3.47 -8.85 -17.60
CA ILE A 25 -3.75 -8.75 -19.04
C ILE A 25 -2.44 -8.72 -19.84
N LEU A 26 -1.44 -7.96 -19.39
CA LEU A 26 -0.14 -7.90 -20.06
C LEU A 26 0.60 -9.24 -20.04
N LEU A 27 0.47 -10.02 -18.96
CA LEU A 27 1.03 -11.37 -18.87
C LEU A 27 0.31 -12.35 -19.80
N GLU A 28 -1.02 -12.29 -19.86
CA GLU A 28 -1.82 -13.10 -20.81
C GLU A 28 -1.44 -12.76 -22.25
N MET A 29 -1.34 -11.48 -22.60
CA MET A 29 -0.87 -11.04 -23.92
C MET A 29 0.57 -11.49 -24.24
N ALA A 30 1.46 -11.49 -23.24
CA ALA A 30 2.83 -11.96 -23.42
C ALA A 30 2.85 -13.48 -23.72
N SER A 31 2.07 -14.26 -22.96
CA SER A 31 1.90 -15.69 -23.19
C SER A 31 1.34 -15.97 -24.60
N ASP A 32 0.30 -15.25 -25.01
CA ASP A 32 -0.32 -15.43 -26.32
C ASP A 32 0.67 -15.11 -27.47
N LEU A 33 1.49 -14.08 -27.32
CA LEU A 33 2.53 -13.75 -28.29
C LEU A 33 3.60 -14.84 -28.40
N GLU A 34 4.02 -15.41 -27.27
CA GLU A 34 4.99 -16.50 -27.21
C GLU A 34 4.44 -17.76 -27.89
N ASP A 35 3.19 -18.12 -27.61
CA ASP A 35 2.52 -19.28 -28.19
C ASP A 35 2.32 -19.12 -29.71
N LEU A 36 1.91 -17.94 -30.17
CA LEU A 36 1.79 -17.63 -31.59
C LEU A 36 3.14 -17.69 -32.30
N TYR A 37 4.18 -17.09 -31.70
CA TYR A 37 5.53 -17.14 -32.24
C TYR A 37 6.03 -18.58 -32.38
N ARG A 38 5.91 -19.39 -31.32
CA ARG A 38 6.31 -20.80 -31.34
C ARG A 38 5.56 -21.57 -32.41
N SER A 39 4.25 -21.36 -32.53
CA SER A 39 3.44 -22.00 -33.58
C SER A 39 3.91 -21.64 -34.99
N TYR A 40 4.34 -20.39 -35.23
CA TYR A 40 4.89 -20.00 -36.54
C TYR A 40 6.29 -20.58 -36.79
N ARG A 41 7.13 -20.68 -35.77
CA ARG A 41 8.44 -21.33 -35.88
C ARG A 41 8.31 -22.82 -36.20
N GLU A 42 7.36 -23.52 -35.57
CA GLU A 42 7.06 -24.92 -35.86
C GLU A 42 6.57 -25.15 -37.30
N ARG A 43 5.98 -24.13 -37.93
CA ARG A 43 5.57 -24.15 -39.35
C ARG A 43 6.72 -23.82 -40.31
N GLY A 44 7.93 -23.59 -39.81
CA GLY A 44 9.12 -23.34 -40.61
C GLY A 44 9.32 -21.89 -41.03
N LEU A 45 8.56 -20.92 -40.49
CA LEU A 45 8.85 -19.50 -40.72
C LEU A 45 10.17 -19.12 -40.05
N ASP A 46 10.90 -18.18 -40.65
CA ASP A 46 12.07 -17.59 -40.00
C ASP A 46 11.67 -16.81 -38.73
N GLU A 47 12.65 -16.50 -37.88
CA GLU A 47 12.40 -15.86 -36.58
C GLU A 47 11.76 -14.48 -36.70
N GLU A 48 12.20 -13.68 -37.67
CA GLU A 48 11.73 -12.31 -37.84
C GLU A 48 10.31 -12.28 -38.44
N GLU A 49 10.04 -13.16 -39.41
CA GLU A 49 8.73 -13.32 -40.02
C GLU A 49 7.72 -13.92 -39.02
N ALA A 50 8.11 -14.94 -38.25
CA ALA A 50 7.26 -15.53 -37.20
C ALA A 50 6.86 -14.49 -36.15
N ARG A 51 7.82 -13.65 -35.74
CA ARG A 51 7.59 -12.54 -34.83
C ARG A 51 6.62 -11.52 -35.41
N GLU A 52 6.88 -11.05 -36.63
CA GLU A 52 6.05 -10.02 -37.25
C GLU A 52 4.61 -10.53 -37.43
N ARG A 53 4.45 -11.80 -37.80
CA ARG A 53 3.15 -12.47 -37.89
C ARG A 53 2.46 -12.57 -36.54
N ALA A 54 3.16 -12.95 -35.47
CA ALA A 54 2.59 -13.01 -34.12
C ALA A 54 2.08 -11.63 -33.66
N VAL A 55 2.89 -10.57 -33.83
CA VAL A 55 2.49 -9.20 -33.47
C VAL A 55 1.30 -8.72 -34.29
N ARG A 56 1.32 -8.99 -35.60
CA ARG A 56 0.24 -8.60 -36.52
C ARG A 56 -1.07 -9.31 -36.17
N LEU A 57 -1.00 -10.59 -35.80
CA LEU A 57 -2.18 -11.40 -35.46
C LEU A 57 -2.77 -11.02 -34.10
N LEU A 58 -1.94 -10.74 -33.09
CA LEU A 58 -2.44 -10.25 -31.80
C LEU A 58 -3.25 -8.96 -31.97
N GLY A 59 -2.92 -8.16 -32.99
CA GLY A 59 -3.74 -7.01 -33.38
C GLY A 59 -3.82 -5.96 -32.27
N ALA A 60 -2.70 -5.64 -31.61
CA ALA A 60 -2.63 -4.66 -30.52
C ALA A 60 -2.79 -3.20 -31.01
N SER A 61 -3.80 -2.93 -31.85
CA SER A 61 -4.19 -1.59 -32.23
C SER A 61 -4.74 -0.84 -31.01
N PRO A 62 -4.66 0.50 -30.97
CA PRO A 62 -5.23 1.30 -29.90
C PRO A 62 -6.71 1.00 -29.64
N GLU A 63 -7.46 0.73 -30.70
CA GLU A 63 -8.89 0.40 -30.66
C GLU A 63 -9.14 -0.96 -30.02
N VAL A 64 -8.34 -1.98 -30.38
CA VAL A 64 -8.41 -3.31 -29.78
C VAL A 64 -8.05 -3.27 -28.31
N LEU A 65 -7.01 -2.52 -27.93
CA LEU A 65 -6.63 -2.36 -26.52
C LEU A 65 -7.72 -1.63 -25.71
N ALA A 66 -8.38 -0.64 -26.32
CA ALA A 66 -9.50 0.06 -25.71
C ALA A 66 -10.75 -0.84 -25.58
N GLU A 67 -11.00 -1.72 -26.55
CA GLU A 67 -12.06 -2.73 -26.48
C GLU A 67 -11.73 -3.80 -25.43
N LEU A 68 -10.51 -4.35 -25.43
CA LEU A 68 -10.04 -5.33 -24.45
C LEU A 68 -10.19 -4.80 -23.03
N GLY A 69 -9.82 -3.53 -22.81
CA GLY A 69 -10.04 -2.83 -21.55
C GLY A 69 -11.52 -2.66 -21.19
N ARG A 70 -12.42 -2.53 -22.15
CA ARG A 70 -13.88 -2.49 -21.94
C ARG A 70 -14.46 -3.86 -21.64
N THR A 71 -14.05 -4.91 -22.37
CA THR A 71 -14.54 -6.28 -22.20
C THR A 71 -14.07 -6.88 -20.88
N HIS A 72 -12.78 -6.75 -20.55
CA HIS A 72 -12.25 -7.14 -19.24
C HIS A 72 -12.62 -6.14 -18.14
N GLY A 73 -13.09 -4.96 -18.53
CA GLY A 73 -13.71 -3.97 -17.66
C GLY A 73 -15.20 -4.18 -17.40
N SER A 74 -15.80 -5.30 -17.85
CA SER A 74 -17.24 -5.51 -17.67
C SER A 74 -17.62 -5.26 -16.22
N ARG A 75 -18.60 -4.37 -16.01
CA ARG A 75 -19.00 -3.91 -14.68
C ARG A 75 -19.30 -5.10 -13.75
N MET A 76 -19.76 -6.21 -14.32
CA MET A 76 -20.15 -7.43 -13.62
C MET A 76 -18.97 -8.36 -13.28
N ALA A 77 -18.00 -8.59 -14.18
CA ALA A 77 -16.75 -9.28 -13.82
C ALA A 77 -15.94 -8.47 -12.81
N GLY A 78 -16.02 -7.13 -12.92
CA GLY A 78 -15.59 -6.17 -11.93
C GLY A 78 -16.14 -6.43 -10.52
N VAL A 79 -17.42 -6.75 -10.41
CA VAL A 79 -18.15 -7.02 -9.15
C VAL A 79 -17.89 -8.45 -8.68
N LEU A 80 -17.90 -9.44 -9.56
CA LEU A 80 -17.70 -10.85 -9.22
C LEU A 80 -16.27 -11.15 -8.77
N ASP A 81 -15.24 -10.62 -9.42
CA ASP A 81 -13.85 -10.69 -8.91
C ASP A 81 -13.69 -9.97 -7.57
N ARG A 82 -14.43 -8.86 -7.38
CA ARG A 82 -14.44 -8.10 -6.12
C ARG A 82 -15.05 -8.90 -4.98
N VAL A 83 -16.02 -9.76 -5.28
CA VAL A 83 -16.74 -10.58 -4.30
C VAL A 83 -16.04 -11.93 -4.08
N ALA A 84 -15.58 -12.60 -5.15
CA ALA A 84 -15.09 -13.98 -5.09
C ALA A 84 -13.59 -14.12 -4.76
N GLY A 85 -12.71 -13.29 -5.35
CA GLY A 85 -11.26 -13.39 -5.13
C GLY A 85 -10.71 -12.42 -4.08
N ALA A 86 -11.42 -11.30 -3.86
CA ALA A 86 -11.01 -10.26 -2.94
C ALA A 86 -11.89 -10.17 -1.68
N GLY A 87 -12.99 -10.92 -1.60
CA GLY A 87 -13.99 -10.85 -0.54
C GLY A 87 -13.39 -11.10 0.84
N ALA A 88 -12.73 -12.24 1.05
CA ALA A 88 -12.21 -12.60 2.37
C ALA A 88 -11.18 -11.58 2.91
N HIS A 89 -10.16 -11.24 2.13
CA HIS A 89 -9.11 -10.31 2.59
C HIS A 89 -9.56 -8.84 2.65
N ARG A 90 -10.50 -8.41 1.80
CA ARG A 90 -11.09 -7.07 1.90
C ARG A 90 -12.08 -6.99 3.04
N LEU A 91 -12.89 -8.02 3.29
CA LEU A 91 -13.77 -8.08 4.45
C LEU A 91 -12.96 -8.13 5.73
N GLU A 92 -11.88 -8.91 5.79
CA GLU A 92 -10.98 -8.94 6.94
C GLU A 92 -10.36 -7.55 7.18
N SER A 93 -9.87 -6.89 6.13
CA SER A 93 -9.28 -5.56 6.27
C SER A 93 -10.33 -4.49 6.58
N ALA A 94 -11.53 -4.57 5.99
CA ALA A 94 -12.65 -3.68 6.27
C ALA A 94 -13.19 -3.89 7.69
N LEU A 95 -13.23 -5.13 8.17
CA LEU A 95 -13.57 -5.47 9.54
C LEU A 95 -12.54 -4.91 10.52
N VAL A 96 -11.23 -5.03 10.22
CA VAL A 96 -10.18 -4.42 11.04
C VAL A 96 -10.31 -2.89 11.06
N VAL A 97 -10.58 -2.25 9.91
CA VAL A 97 -10.85 -0.80 9.84
C VAL A 97 -12.08 -0.44 10.64
N LEU A 98 -13.18 -1.19 10.49
CA LEU A 98 -14.43 -0.95 11.17
C LEU A 98 -14.29 -1.12 12.68
N VAL A 99 -13.63 -2.18 13.14
CA VAL A 99 -13.34 -2.44 14.56
C VAL A 99 -12.43 -1.35 15.12
N ALA A 100 -11.40 -0.92 14.38
CA ALA A 100 -10.53 0.18 14.81
C ALA A 100 -11.29 1.52 14.87
N ALA A 101 -12.15 1.81 13.89
CA ALA A 101 -12.97 3.01 13.86
C ALA A 101 -14.03 3.00 14.97
N LEU A 102 -14.65 1.86 15.24
CA LEU A 102 -15.60 1.67 16.33
C LEU A 102 -14.90 1.81 17.68
N ALA A 103 -13.74 1.18 17.88
CA ALA A 103 -12.93 1.35 19.07
C ALA A 103 -12.53 2.81 19.28
N ALA A 104 -12.11 3.51 18.22
CA ALA A 104 -11.81 4.94 18.26
C ALA A 104 -13.03 5.78 18.66
N ALA A 105 -14.20 5.52 18.06
CA ALA A 105 -15.43 6.25 18.35
C ALA A 105 -15.91 6.01 19.78
N VAL A 106 -15.88 4.76 20.25
CA VAL A 106 -16.22 4.38 21.62
C VAL A 106 -15.23 4.99 22.61
N GLY A 107 -13.93 4.94 22.33
CA GLY A 107 -12.91 5.54 23.17
C GLY A 107 -13.02 7.07 23.23
N ALA A 108 -13.25 7.73 22.10
CA ALA A 108 -13.47 9.17 22.05
C ALA A 108 -14.73 9.58 22.83
N TYR A 109 -15.82 8.83 22.67
CA TYR A 109 -17.06 9.04 23.43
C TYR A 109 -16.86 8.82 24.93
N ALA A 110 -16.17 7.75 25.32
CA ALA A 110 -15.86 7.46 26.71
C ALA A 110 -15.00 8.56 27.34
N VAL A 111 -13.97 9.05 26.64
CA VAL A 111 -13.12 10.16 27.09
C VAL A 111 -13.96 11.43 27.24
N TRP A 112 -14.79 11.76 26.25
CA TRP A 112 -15.67 12.94 26.28
C TRP A 112 -16.67 12.93 27.45
N ARG A 113 -17.20 11.75 27.79
CA ARG A 113 -18.13 11.57 28.92
C ARG A 113 -17.41 11.43 30.26
N SER A 114 -16.10 11.20 30.27
CA SER A 114 -15.35 10.97 31.49
C SER A 114 -14.96 12.27 32.20
N PRO A 115 -14.72 12.24 33.52
CA PRO A 115 -14.15 13.37 34.25
C PRO A 115 -12.80 13.85 33.70
N VAL A 116 -12.09 12.99 32.95
CA VAL A 116 -10.81 13.32 32.30
C VAL A 116 -10.96 14.46 31.29
N ALA A 117 -12.15 14.64 30.69
CA ALA A 117 -12.40 15.76 29.79
C ALA A 117 -12.60 17.08 30.53
N ALA A 118 -13.10 17.05 31.77
CA ALA A 118 -13.30 18.24 32.59
C ALA A 118 -11.98 18.75 33.17
N GLU A 119 -11.11 17.83 33.62
CA GLU A 119 -9.82 18.16 34.22
C GLU A 119 -8.70 17.32 33.58
N PRO A 120 -8.25 17.69 32.37
CA PRO A 120 -7.25 16.90 31.65
C PRO A 120 -5.89 16.99 32.35
N SER A 121 -5.40 15.86 32.83
CA SER A 121 -4.05 15.73 33.38
C SER A 121 -2.97 16.02 32.31
N PRO A 122 -1.73 16.41 32.70
CA PRO A 122 -0.62 16.54 31.77
C PRO A 122 -0.35 15.26 30.96
N TRP A 123 -0.56 14.09 31.56
CA TRP A 123 -0.40 12.79 30.91
C TRP A 123 -1.46 12.54 29.83
N THR A 124 -2.68 13.06 30.02
CA THR A 124 -3.74 13.04 28.99
C THR A 124 -3.26 13.76 27.73
N TRP A 125 -2.69 14.95 27.88
CA TRP A 125 -2.14 15.71 26.76
C TRP A 125 -0.96 15.02 26.09
N ALA A 126 -0.08 14.39 26.86
CA ALA A 126 1.04 13.62 26.31
C ALA A 126 0.55 12.46 25.42
N VAL A 127 -0.45 11.70 25.89
CA VAL A 127 -1.05 10.60 25.10
C VAL A 127 -1.74 11.14 23.84
N LEU A 128 -2.50 12.23 23.96
CA LEU A 128 -3.17 12.86 22.80
C LEU A 128 -2.17 13.40 21.78
N ALA A 129 -1.06 14.01 22.21
CA ALA A 129 -0.01 14.50 21.33
C ALA A 129 0.65 13.33 20.56
N LEU A 130 0.98 12.24 21.25
CA LEU A 130 1.54 11.03 20.62
C LEU A 130 0.56 10.40 19.63
N ALA A 131 -0.72 10.30 20.00
CA ALA A 131 -1.77 9.81 19.13
C ALA A 131 -1.93 10.69 17.88
N GLY A 132 -1.91 12.02 18.06
CA GLY A 132 -1.97 13.00 16.98
C GLY A 132 -0.78 12.90 16.01
N LEU A 133 0.44 12.76 16.54
CA LEU A 133 1.64 12.51 15.72
C LEU A 133 1.52 11.20 14.93
N GLY A 134 1.03 10.14 15.57
CA GLY A 134 0.80 8.86 14.91
C GLY A 134 -0.25 8.93 13.80
N ALA A 135 -1.36 9.63 14.05
CA ALA A 135 -2.40 9.87 13.07
C ALA A 135 -1.87 10.70 11.88
N GLY A 136 -1.12 11.77 12.15
CA GLY A 136 -0.47 12.60 11.12
C GLY A 136 0.51 11.81 10.26
N ALA A 137 1.38 11.00 10.88
CA ALA A 137 2.28 10.10 10.16
C ALA A 137 1.52 9.07 9.32
N GLY A 138 0.47 8.47 9.88
CA GLY A 138 -0.40 7.52 9.19
C GLY A 138 -1.08 8.14 7.96
N LEU A 139 -1.60 9.36 8.09
CA LEU A 139 -2.22 10.10 6.99
C LEU A 139 -1.20 10.47 5.92
N ALA A 140 -0.03 10.98 6.30
CA ALA A 140 1.03 11.34 5.37
C ALA A 140 1.50 10.12 4.53
N HIS A 141 1.72 8.98 5.19
CA HIS A 141 2.07 7.73 4.51
C HIS A 141 0.92 7.18 3.66
N GLY A 142 -0.32 7.28 4.15
CA GLY A 142 -1.50 6.93 3.38
C GLY A 142 -1.58 7.74 2.09
N LEU A 143 -1.55 9.07 2.18
CA LEU A 143 -1.59 9.96 1.02
C LEU A 143 -0.43 9.70 0.05
N ALA A 144 0.78 9.45 0.55
CA ALA A 144 1.92 9.10 -0.30
C ALA A 144 1.68 7.79 -1.08
N LEU A 145 1.13 6.77 -0.41
CA LEU A 145 0.83 5.46 -1.02
C LEU A 145 -0.35 5.49 -1.99
N PHE A 146 -1.39 6.29 -1.71
CA PHE A 146 -2.62 6.33 -2.52
C PHE A 146 -2.58 7.35 -3.65
N VAL A 147 -2.03 8.55 -3.42
CA VAL A 147 -2.08 9.66 -4.39
C VAL A 147 -0.86 9.66 -5.31
N ARG A 148 0.32 9.25 -4.82
CA ARG A 148 1.59 9.39 -5.56
C ARG A 148 2.39 8.07 -5.64
N PRO A 149 1.84 7.00 -6.22
CA PRO A 149 2.52 5.71 -6.32
C PRO A 149 3.87 5.77 -7.07
N ARG A 150 4.07 6.79 -7.92
CA ARG A 150 5.29 7.00 -8.73
C ARG A 150 6.48 7.57 -7.95
N ARG A 151 6.27 8.21 -6.80
CA ARG A 151 7.36 8.84 -6.00
C ARG A 151 7.77 8.03 -4.77
N ILE A 152 7.29 6.80 -4.65
CA ILE A 152 7.65 5.95 -3.51
C ILE A 152 9.15 5.65 -3.60
N THR A 153 9.94 6.27 -2.72
CA THR A 153 11.36 6.02 -2.48
C THR A 153 11.61 4.54 -2.20
N ALA A 154 12.84 4.06 -2.36
CA ALA A 154 13.19 2.64 -2.37
C ALA A 154 12.79 1.84 -1.11
N HIS A 155 12.39 2.47 0.00
CA HIS A 155 12.12 1.81 1.29
C HIS A 155 10.85 2.30 2.03
N PRO A 156 9.65 2.15 1.45
CA PRO A 156 8.40 2.58 2.10
C PRO A 156 8.16 1.88 3.45
N VAL A 157 8.57 0.62 3.57
CA VAL A 157 8.31 -0.21 4.75
C VAL A 157 9.14 0.21 5.97
N ALA A 158 10.33 0.78 5.76
CA ALA A 158 11.17 1.24 6.87
C ALA A 158 10.53 2.43 7.60
N SER A 159 9.98 3.39 6.85
CA SER A 159 9.32 4.56 7.41
C SER A 159 8.05 4.23 8.21
N LEU A 160 7.35 3.14 7.87
CA LEU A 160 6.16 2.69 8.59
C LEU A 160 6.47 2.17 10.02
N ARG A 161 7.73 1.93 10.38
CA ARG A 161 8.12 1.49 11.74
C ARG A 161 7.86 2.54 12.82
N VAL A 162 7.66 3.81 12.44
CA VAL A 162 7.34 4.89 13.38
C VAL A 162 5.98 4.67 14.06
N LEU A 163 4.99 4.14 13.34
CA LEU A 163 3.63 3.93 13.87
C LEU A 163 3.56 2.96 15.07
N PRO A 164 4.13 1.74 15.03
CA PRO A 164 4.14 0.86 16.19
C PRO A 164 4.98 1.42 17.35
N GLY A 165 6.03 2.21 17.06
CA GLY A 165 6.79 2.94 18.08
C GLY A 165 5.93 3.96 18.81
N LEU A 166 5.13 4.75 18.08
CA LEU A 166 4.18 5.71 18.66
C LEU A 166 3.02 5.02 19.40
N ALA A 167 2.54 3.88 18.89
CA ALA A 167 1.54 3.07 19.59
C ALA A 167 2.07 2.59 20.94
N MET A 168 3.30 2.07 20.99
CA MET A 168 3.94 1.66 22.24
C MET A 168 4.14 2.86 23.17
N ALA A 169 4.59 4.00 22.65
CA ALA A 169 4.74 5.22 23.44
C ALA A 169 3.42 5.69 24.07
N CYS A 170 2.28 5.54 23.39
CA CYS A 170 0.96 5.83 23.96
C CYS A 170 0.65 4.94 25.17
N VAL A 171 0.90 3.63 25.05
CA VAL A 171 0.68 2.68 26.16
C VAL A 171 1.61 3.01 27.33
N THR A 172 2.90 3.21 27.07
CA THR A 172 3.87 3.55 28.12
C THR A 172 3.53 4.86 28.82
N ALA A 173 3.19 5.91 28.08
CA ALA A 173 2.79 7.20 28.65
C ALA A 173 1.52 7.06 29.51
N SER A 174 0.52 6.29 29.05
CA SER A 174 -0.69 6.04 29.82
C SER A 174 -0.44 5.23 31.11
N ALA A 175 0.44 4.23 31.06
CA ALA A 175 0.79 3.42 32.21
C ALA A 175 1.57 4.24 33.25
N LEU A 176 2.56 5.03 32.82
CA LEU A 176 3.31 5.91 33.71
C LEU A 176 2.41 6.97 34.36
N GLY A 177 1.53 7.61 33.58
CA GLY A 177 0.57 8.56 34.14
C GLY A 177 -0.40 7.93 35.12
N GLY A 178 -0.86 6.70 34.85
CA GLY A 178 -1.71 5.93 35.76
C GLY A 178 -1.00 5.62 37.08
N LEU A 179 0.28 5.20 37.03
CA LEU A 179 1.09 4.96 38.22
C LEU A 179 1.29 6.23 39.05
N VAL A 180 1.53 7.39 38.41
CA VAL A 180 1.66 8.68 39.10
C VAL A 180 0.36 9.06 39.81
N VAL A 181 -0.79 8.87 39.16
CA VAL A 181 -2.10 9.12 39.79
C VAL A 181 -2.30 8.21 41.00
N LEU A 182 -2.02 6.91 40.87
CA LEU A 182 -2.16 5.96 41.97
C LEU A 182 -1.20 6.26 43.14
N ALA A 183 0.03 6.68 42.86
CA ALA A 183 0.98 7.10 43.89
C ALA A 183 0.48 8.34 44.64
N GLY A 184 -0.12 9.31 43.94
CA GLY A 184 -0.75 10.47 44.58
C GLY A 184 -1.93 10.10 45.48
N ILE A 185 -2.71 9.07 45.11
CA ILE A 185 -3.79 8.54 45.96
C ILE A 185 -3.21 7.91 47.23
N ALA A 186 -2.15 7.10 47.10
CA ALA A 186 -1.49 6.46 48.24
C ALA A 186 -0.93 7.50 49.22
N ASP A 187 -0.22 8.51 48.73
CA ASP A 187 0.28 9.63 49.55
C ASP A 187 -0.86 10.37 50.27
N ALA A 188 -1.96 10.65 49.57
CA ALA A 188 -3.12 11.31 50.19
C ALA A 188 -3.76 10.45 51.29
N ALA A 189 -3.75 9.12 51.13
CA ALA A 189 -4.27 8.20 52.14
C ALA A 189 -3.38 8.12 53.38
N GLU A 190 -2.05 8.08 53.21
CA GLU A 190 -1.09 8.08 54.33
C GLU A 190 -1.22 9.34 55.20
N HIS A 191 -1.51 10.49 54.60
CA HIS A 191 -1.65 11.77 55.31
C HIS A 191 -3.07 12.03 55.84
N GLY A 192 -3.98 11.05 55.81
CA GLY A 192 -5.37 11.21 56.27
C GLY A 192 -6.19 12.21 55.45
N ARG A 193 -5.75 12.54 54.23
CA ARG A 193 -6.43 13.46 53.31
C ARG A 193 -7.40 12.74 52.37
N SER A 194 -7.53 11.41 52.46
CA SER A 194 -8.33 10.60 51.54
C SER A 194 -9.80 10.49 51.98
N GLY A 195 -10.66 11.33 51.38
CA GLY A 195 -12.09 11.02 51.31
C GLY A 195 -12.35 9.91 50.29
N SER A 196 -13.43 9.13 50.47
CA SER A 196 -13.86 8.10 49.50
C SER A 196 -14.05 8.67 48.09
N ALA A 197 -14.46 9.93 47.96
CA ALA A 197 -14.57 10.64 46.70
C ALA A 197 -13.22 10.82 45.98
N VAL A 198 -12.13 11.10 46.72
CA VAL A 198 -10.78 11.28 46.16
C VAL A 198 -10.24 9.94 45.61
N LEU A 199 -10.47 8.85 46.35
CA LEU A 199 -10.11 7.50 45.92
C LEU A 199 -10.80 7.15 44.60
N TRP A 200 -12.13 7.29 44.54
CA TRP A 200 -12.90 6.96 43.33
C TRP A 200 -12.55 7.84 42.14
N HIS A 201 -12.32 9.13 42.38
CA HIS A 201 -11.91 10.06 41.33
C HIS A 201 -10.55 9.68 40.75
N GLY A 202 -9.54 9.40 41.59
CA GLY A 202 -8.22 8.99 41.12
C GLY A 202 -8.22 7.66 40.38
N ILE A 203 -8.99 6.67 40.86
CA ILE A 203 -9.17 5.38 40.14
C ILE A 203 -9.83 5.62 38.78
N ALA A 204 -10.88 6.44 38.71
CA ALA A 204 -11.56 6.77 37.46
C ALA A 204 -10.63 7.50 36.46
N GLN A 205 -9.80 8.43 36.95
CA GLN A 205 -8.79 9.10 36.13
C GLN A 205 -7.75 8.11 35.57
N ALA A 206 -7.19 7.24 36.42
CA ALA A 206 -6.20 6.25 36.01
C ALA A 206 -6.78 5.26 34.97
N ALA A 207 -8.02 4.79 35.18
CA ALA A 207 -8.74 3.92 34.25
C ALA A 207 -9.03 4.62 32.91
N GLY A 208 -9.43 5.89 32.95
CA GLY A 208 -9.66 6.71 31.76
C GLY A 208 -8.38 6.91 30.94
N LEU A 209 -7.26 7.19 31.61
CA LEU A 209 -5.96 7.34 30.94
C LEU A 209 -5.50 6.02 30.30
N GLY A 210 -5.65 4.89 30.99
CA GLY A 210 -5.37 3.57 30.44
C GLY A 210 -6.21 3.24 29.20
N THR A 211 -7.51 3.55 29.25
CA THR A 211 -8.43 3.34 28.12
C THR A 211 -8.04 4.21 26.92
N LEU A 212 -7.70 5.48 27.14
CA LEU A 212 -7.23 6.40 26.10
C LEU A 212 -5.94 5.90 25.44
N GLY A 213 -4.94 5.50 26.25
CA GLY A 213 -3.67 4.98 25.75
C GLY A 213 -3.84 3.70 24.93
N LEU A 214 -4.60 2.74 25.44
CA LEU A 214 -4.85 1.46 24.78
C LEU A 214 -5.63 1.63 23.47
N THR A 215 -6.68 2.45 23.48
CA THR A 215 -7.49 2.73 22.28
C THR A 215 -6.64 3.40 21.21
N SER A 216 -5.85 4.42 21.58
CA SER A 216 -4.96 5.11 20.65
C SER A 216 -3.94 4.15 20.04
N ALA A 217 -3.34 3.28 20.85
CA ALA A 217 -2.38 2.28 20.39
C ALA A 217 -3.01 1.28 19.40
N LEU A 218 -4.23 0.81 19.67
CA LEU A 218 -4.96 -0.11 18.78
C LEU A 218 -5.27 0.54 17.43
N VAL A 219 -5.71 1.80 17.43
CA VAL A 219 -5.97 2.56 16.20
C VAL A 219 -4.69 2.71 15.38
N LEU A 220 -3.59 3.12 15.99
CA LEU A 220 -2.29 3.26 15.32
C LEU A 220 -1.77 1.92 14.78
N ALA A 221 -1.92 0.83 15.54
CA ALA A 221 -1.57 -0.51 15.10
C ALA A 221 -2.43 -0.96 13.90
N GLY A 222 -3.73 -0.66 13.91
CA GLY A 222 -4.64 -0.90 12.79
C GLY A 222 -4.21 -0.15 11.53
N VAL A 223 -3.94 1.15 11.64
CA VAL A 223 -3.43 1.98 10.54
C VAL A 223 -2.12 1.41 9.99
N TRP A 224 -1.18 1.04 10.88
CA TRP A 224 0.08 0.43 10.47
C TRP A 224 -0.11 -0.88 9.71
N LEU A 225 -0.97 -1.78 10.18
CA LEU A 225 -1.26 -3.05 9.52
C LEU A 225 -1.80 -2.84 8.10
N LEU A 226 -2.72 -1.88 7.93
CA LEU A 226 -3.30 -1.55 6.63
C LEU A 226 -2.25 -1.01 5.66
N LEU A 227 -1.45 -0.04 6.10
CA LEU A 227 -0.39 0.54 5.28
C LEU A 227 0.68 -0.50 4.93
N ARG A 228 1.06 -1.37 5.87
CA ARG A 228 2.03 -2.46 5.66
C ARG A 228 1.51 -3.49 4.66
N ARG A 229 0.24 -3.91 4.78
CA ARG A 229 -0.41 -4.82 3.82
C ARG A 229 -0.39 -4.22 2.41
N ARG A 230 -0.71 -2.94 2.29
CA ARG A 230 -0.71 -2.23 1.00
C ARG A 230 0.70 -2.09 0.42
N ALA A 231 1.68 -1.69 1.23
CA ALA A 231 3.07 -1.57 0.80
C ALA A 231 3.60 -2.91 0.25
N ARG A 232 3.36 -4.02 0.96
CA ARG A 232 3.74 -5.38 0.50
C ARG A 232 3.04 -5.81 -0.78
N ALA A 233 1.78 -5.40 -0.98
CA ALA A 233 1.07 -5.71 -2.22
C ALA A 233 1.69 -4.96 -3.41
N VAL A 234 2.09 -3.71 -3.22
CA VAL A 234 2.80 -2.91 -4.24
C VAL A 234 4.19 -3.49 -4.50
N GLU A 235 4.93 -3.90 -3.47
CA GLU A 235 6.24 -4.53 -3.61
C GLU A 235 6.17 -5.84 -4.39
N ARG A 236 5.19 -6.70 -4.10
CA ARG A 236 4.98 -7.95 -4.84
C ARG A 236 4.65 -7.71 -6.31
N ALA A 237 3.77 -6.74 -6.59
CA ALA A 237 3.46 -6.37 -7.97
C ALA A 237 4.71 -5.87 -8.72
N ARG A 238 5.55 -5.05 -8.07
CA ARG A 238 6.82 -4.57 -8.65
C ARG A 238 7.87 -5.68 -8.78
N ALA A 239 7.89 -6.64 -7.87
CA ALA A 239 8.79 -7.79 -7.94
C ALA A 239 8.42 -8.68 -9.13
N ALA A 240 7.14 -9.00 -9.29
CA ALA A 240 6.65 -9.78 -10.43
C ALA A 240 6.96 -9.11 -11.78
N VAL A 241 6.81 -7.78 -11.88
CA VAL A 241 7.21 -7.03 -13.09
C VAL A 241 8.73 -7.10 -13.29
N ARG A 242 9.54 -6.95 -12.25
CA ARG A 242 11.01 -7.03 -12.37
C ARG A 242 11.51 -8.44 -12.73
N GLU A 243 10.90 -9.47 -12.17
CA GLU A 243 11.19 -10.87 -12.46
C GLU A 243 10.84 -11.21 -13.91
N ALA A 244 9.64 -10.81 -14.35
CA ALA A 244 9.26 -10.85 -15.76
C ALA A 244 10.33 -10.16 -16.64
N LEU A 245 10.75 -8.94 -16.30
CA LEU A 245 11.82 -8.25 -17.03
C LEU A 245 13.18 -8.99 -16.99
N ALA A 246 13.54 -9.60 -15.86
CA ALA A 246 14.83 -10.29 -15.66
C ALA A 246 14.91 -11.62 -16.42
N ASP A 247 13.80 -12.34 -16.57
CA ASP A 247 13.71 -13.62 -17.31
C ASP A 247 13.81 -13.46 -18.85
N GLY A 248 14.36 -12.34 -19.33
CA GLY A 248 14.58 -12.09 -20.76
C GLY A 248 13.43 -11.37 -21.47
N ILE A 249 12.50 -10.79 -20.70
CA ILE A 249 11.63 -9.68 -21.10
C ILE A 249 12.37 -8.35 -20.82
N GLY A 250 13.68 -8.29 -21.08
CA GLY A 250 14.55 -7.23 -20.57
C GLY A 250 14.22 -5.85 -21.14
N PRO A 251 14.27 -4.76 -20.33
CA PRO A 251 14.22 -3.38 -20.82
C PRO A 251 15.29 -3.18 -21.89
N PRO A 252 14.98 -2.42 -22.96
CA PRO A 252 15.81 -2.42 -24.14
C PRO A 252 17.15 -1.84 -23.69
N THR A 253 18.18 -2.65 -23.74
CA THR A 253 19.50 -2.08 -23.94
C THR A 253 19.40 -1.40 -25.29
N GLY A 254 19.11 -0.09 -25.25
CA GLY A 254 19.11 0.73 -26.45
C GLY A 254 20.40 0.42 -27.17
N PRO A 255 20.37 0.21 -28.50
CA PRO A 255 21.52 -0.29 -29.22
C PRO A 255 22.72 0.56 -28.81
N ALA A 256 23.73 -0.10 -28.22
CA ALA A 256 25.06 0.45 -28.18
C ALA A 256 25.33 0.96 -29.60
N ARG A 257 25.70 2.25 -29.72
CA ARG A 257 26.09 2.86 -30.99
C ARG A 257 27.22 2.01 -31.58
N ALA A 258 26.87 0.99 -32.34
CA ALA A 258 27.77 0.16 -33.08
C ALA A 258 27.86 0.79 -34.47
N GLY A 259 29.00 1.44 -34.71
CA GLY A 259 29.43 1.86 -36.03
C GLY A 259 28.76 3.14 -36.53
N GLU A 260 29.43 4.28 -36.32
CA GLU A 260 29.54 5.24 -37.40
C GLU A 260 30.16 4.49 -38.60
N PRO A 261 29.45 4.32 -39.73
CA PRO A 261 30.10 3.89 -40.96
C PRO A 261 31.00 5.04 -41.41
N GLY A 262 32.29 4.76 -41.49
CA GLY A 262 33.27 5.66 -42.08
C GLY A 262 32.77 6.16 -43.43
N THR A 263 32.80 7.47 -43.60
CA THR A 263 32.65 8.13 -44.89
C THR A 263 33.81 7.72 -45.78
N SER A 264 33.66 6.63 -46.50
CA SER A 264 34.41 6.34 -47.72
C SER A 264 33.95 7.33 -48.80
N THR A 265 34.63 8.47 -48.87
CA THR A 265 34.64 9.34 -50.04
C THR A 265 35.41 8.64 -51.15
N GLU A 266 34.68 7.96 -52.03
CA GLU A 266 35.14 7.59 -53.36
C GLU A 266 34.08 8.09 -54.34
N GLY A 267 34.49 9.03 -55.18
CA GLY A 267 33.61 9.82 -56.05
C GLY A 267 34.44 10.56 -57.07
N ASP A 268 35.12 9.79 -57.90
CA ASP A 268 35.84 10.20 -59.09
C ASP A 268 34.88 10.13 -60.29
N ILE A 269 34.38 11.29 -60.79
CA ILE A 269 33.83 11.41 -62.15
C ILE A 269 34.06 12.84 -62.69
N ARG A 270 35.00 12.90 -63.65
CA ARG A 270 35.23 13.88 -64.74
C ARG A 270 35.92 15.20 -64.44
#